data_AF-A0A9P6RB01-F1
#
_entry.id   AF-A0A9P6RB01-F1
#
_cell.length_a   1.000
_cell.length_b   1.000
_cell.length_c   1.000
_cell.angle_alpha   90.00
_cell.angle_beta   90.00
_cell.angle_gamma   90.00
#
_symmetry.space_group_name_H-M   'P 1'
#
loop_
_entity.id
_entity.type
_entity.pdbx_description
1 polymer ?
#
loop_
_entity_poly.entity_id
_entity_poly.type
_entity_poly.pdbx_seq_one_letter_code
_entity_poly.pdbx_strand_id
1 'polypeptide(L)'
;MSEDHDLASLDLNFRVSAYDDKAEDNADPATYVRHLTQAWINERAAPDVLRYEQKAVDKLLEKIEEQTAVIDELDSGDDTAMIVSILYQTELERVKFVLRSYLRARISKPRLDEAVFCRVVEDIGDFQLDEDETVVLETGQIYIFRYTTIRVLLQRGQLELI
;
A
#
# COMPACT_ATOMS: atom_id res chain seq x y z
N MET A 1 47.55 20.89 17.40
CA MET A 1 46.49 21.42 18.27
C MET A 1 45.21 20.81 17.74
N SER A 2 44.73 19.76 18.40
CA SER A 2 43.51 19.07 17.99
C SER A 2 42.35 19.99 18.37
N GLU A 3 41.74 20.59 17.37
CA GLU A 3 40.46 21.27 17.56
C GLU A 3 39.43 20.17 17.81
N ASP A 4 39.04 20.01 19.07
CA ASP A 4 37.84 19.26 19.43
C ASP A 4 36.67 19.92 18.70
N HIS A 5 36.29 19.33 17.57
CA HIS A 5 35.09 19.70 16.84
C HIS A 5 33.93 19.18 17.68
N ASP A 6 33.41 20.04 18.56
CA ASP A 6 32.31 19.74 19.46
C ASP A 6 31.13 19.17 18.66
N LEU A 7 30.92 17.86 18.73
CA LEU A 7 29.76 17.17 18.16
C LEU A 7 28.43 17.70 18.74
N ALA A 8 28.50 18.48 19.82
CA ALA A 8 27.38 19.19 20.43
C ALA A 8 26.99 20.50 19.71
N SER A 9 27.85 21.06 18.84
CA SER A 9 27.55 22.27 18.06
C SER A 9 26.84 21.97 16.75
N LEU A 10 26.95 20.73 16.26
CA LEU A 10 26.03 20.17 15.29
C LEU A 10 24.74 19.90 16.06
N ASP A 11 23.89 20.92 16.12
CA ASP A 11 22.54 20.78 16.61
C ASP A 11 21.80 19.77 15.72
N LEU A 12 22.00 18.47 15.99
CA LEU A 12 21.28 17.36 15.37
C LEU A 12 19.79 17.39 15.74
N ASN A 13 19.37 18.35 16.56
CA ASN A 13 17.96 18.71 16.74
C ASN A 13 17.46 19.73 15.70
N PHE A 14 18.19 19.99 14.61
CA PHE A 14 17.76 20.95 13.58
C PHE A 14 16.45 20.52 12.91
N ARG A 15 15.37 21.03 13.52
CA ARG A 15 14.00 21.23 13.07
C ARG A 15 13.03 20.04 13.15
N VAL A 16 12.88 19.48 14.35
CA VAL A 16 11.51 19.38 14.88
C VAL A 16 11.10 20.81 15.21
N SER A 17 10.53 21.50 14.22
CA SER A 17 9.91 22.81 14.38
C SER A 17 9.14 22.83 15.69
N ALA A 18 9.39 23.88 16.48
CA ALA A 18 8.75 24.20 17.74
C ALA A 18 7.44 23.42 17.96
N TYR A 19 7.37 22.66 19.05
CA TYR A 19 6.13 22.16 19.61
C TYR A 19 5.17 23.34 19.82
N ASP A 20 4.43 23.67 18.77
CA ASP A 20 3.17 24.38 18.88
C ASP A 20 2.15 23.33 19.28
N ASP A 21 1.77 23.41 20.54
CA ASP A 21 0.89 22.52 21.30
C ASP A 21 -0.58 22.64 20.84
N LYS A 22 -0.82 22.60 19.52
CA LYS A 22 -2.16 22.64 18.90
C LYS A 22 -2.23 21.89 17.56
N ALA A 23 -2.24 20.56 17.61
CA ALA A 23 -2.93 19.74 16.61
C ALA A 23 -3.09 18.28 17.08
N GLU A 24 -4.33 17.83 17.27
CA GLU A 24 -4.71 16.43 17.60
C GLU A 24 -4.37 15.38 16.51
N ASP A 25 -3.51 15.69 15.53
CA ASP A 25 -3.18 14.82 14.38
C ASP A 25 -1.68 14.73 14.05
N ASN A 26 -0.79 14.98 15.03
CA ASN A 26 0.66 14.82 14.85
C ASN A 26 1.12 13.42 15.29
N ALA A 27 0.67 12.36 14.60
CA ALA A 27 1.23 11.04 14.86
C ALA A 27 2.65 10.95 14.30
N ASP A 28 3.58 10.44 15.11
CA ASP A 28 4.97 10.19 14.73
C ASP A 28 5.07 9.45 13.37
N PRO A 29 5.87 9.93 12.39
CA PRO A 29 6.08 9.27 11.11
C PRO A 29 6.35 7.77 11.21
N ALA A 30 7.09 7.34 12.25
CA ALA A 30 7.38 5.92 12.47
C ALA A 30 6.11 5.10 12.75
N THR A 31 5.05 5.71 13.28
CA THR A 31 3.75 5.06 13.48
C THR A 31 3.06 4.77 12.16
N TYR A 32 3.06 5.71 11.21
CA TYR A 32 2.52 5.48 9.88
C TYR A 32 3.32 4.42 9.12
N VAL A 33 4.66 4.43 9.22
CA VAL A 33 5.51 3.41 8.60
C VAL A 33 5.21 2.02 9.17
N ARG A 34 5.09 1.88 10.49
CA ARG A 34 4.73 0.60 11.14
C ARG A 34 3.35 0.11 10.70
N HIS A 35 2.37 1.01 10.69
CA HIS A 35 1.01 0.70 10.24
C HIS A 35 0.99 0.23 8.79
N LEU A 36 1.66 0.96 7.89
CA LEU A 36 1.71 0.59 6.47
C LEU A 36 2.50 -0.70 6.23
N THR A 37 3.55 -0.95 7.02
CA THR A 37 4.30 -2.21 6.97
C THR A 37 3.40 -3.38 7.36
N GLN A 38 2.62 -3.25 8.42
CA GLN A 38 1.66 -4.28 8.82
C GLN A 38 0.56 -4.47 7.78
N ALA A 39 0.01 -3.37 7.24
CA ALA A 39 -0.97 -3.41 6.18
C ALA A 39 -0.43 -4.13 4.93
N TRP A 40 0.85 -3.91 4.59
CA TRP A 40 1.52 -4.62 3.50
C TRP A 40 1.72 -6.11 3.76
N ILE A 41 1.99 -6.52 5.00
CA ILE A 41 2.07 -7.94 5.40
C ILE A 41 0.69 -8.62 5.33
N ASN A 42 -0.38 -7.88 5.62
CA ASN A 42 -1.77 -8.36 5.61
C ASN A 42 -2.36 -8.43 4.19
N GLU A 43 -2.11 -7.39 3.36
CA GLU A 43 -2.00 -7.55 1.91
C GLU A 43 -0.95 -8.64 1.63
N ARG A 44 -0.58 -9.14 0.44
CA ARG A 44 0.25 -10.39 0.32
C ARG A 44 -0.34 -11.67 0.95
N ALA A 45 -0.68 -11.72 2.25
CA ALA A 45 -1.27 -12.87 2.92
C ALA A 45 -2.77 -13.04 2.61
N ALA A 46 -3.50 -11.94 2.36
CA ALA A 46 -4.91 -12.01 2.00
C ALA A 46 -5.12 -12.49 0.54
N PRO A 47 -6.16 -13.31 0.27
CA PRO A 47 -6.48 -13.78 -1.08
C PRO A 47 -7.13 -12.70 -1.96
N ASP A 48 -7.79 -11.70 -1.36
CA ASP A 48 -8.39 -10.54 -2.01
C ASP A 48 -7.67 -9.25 -1.55
N VAL A 49 -7.90 -8.15 -2.27
CA VAL A 49 -7.48 -6.79 -1.96
C VAL A 49 -8.17 -6.30 -0.68
N LEU A 50 -7.37 -5.86 0.29
CA LEU A 50 -7.92 -5.28 1.52
C LEU A 50 -8.30 -3.80 1.36
N ARG A 51 -8.98 -3.26 2.38
CA ARG A 51 -9.35 -1.84 2.46
C ARG A 51 -8.11 -0.96 2.28
N TYR A 52 -8.28 0.10 1.49
CA TYR A 52 -7.20 1.05 1.23
C TYR A 52 -6.91 1.91 2.47
N GLU A 53 -5.65 1.92 2.91
CA GLU A 53 -5.17 2.70 4.05
C GLU A 53 -4.83 4.15 3.64
N GLN A 54 -5.85 4.88 3.18
CA GLN A 54 -5.69 6.23 2.61
C GLN A 54 -4.97 7.20 3.55
N LYS A 55 -5.39 7.26 4.83
CA LYS A 55 -4.80 8.18 5.82
C LYS A 55 -3.29 7.96 5.97
N ALA A 56 -2.84 6.71 6.03
CA ALA A 56 -1.43 6.39 6.23
C ALA A 56 -0.60 6.67 4.97
N VAL A 57 -1.14 6.39 3.79
CA VAL A 57 -0.47 6.68 2.52
C VAL A 57 -0.33 8.18 2.31
N ASP A 58 -1.41 8.95 2.48
CA ASP A 58 -1.41 10.38 2.23
C ASP A 58 -0.44 11.11 3.18
N LYS A 59 -0.46 10.76 4.47
CA LYS A 59 0.48 11.31 5.46
C LYS A 59 1.93 10.94 5.18
N LEU A 60 2.21 9.71 4.75
CA LEU A 60 3.59 9.31 4.42
C LEU A 60 4.08 10.02 3.15
N LEU A 61 3.22 10.23 2.15
CA LEU A 61 3.57 10.99 0.95
C LEU A 61 3.92 12.45 1.29
N GLU A 62 3.09 13.10 2.10
CA GLU A 62 3.34 14.45 2.61
C GLU A 62 4.70 14.53 3.33
N LYS A 63 4.98 13.58 4.24
CA LYS A 63 6.26 13.54 4.98
C LYS A 63 7.47 13.21 4.11
N ILE A 64 7.31 12.36 3.08
CA ILE A 64 8.38 12.08 2.12
C ILE A 64 8.73 13.35 1.33
N GLU A 65 7.74 14.13 0.91
CA GLU A 65 7.95 15.38 0.18
C GLU A 65 8.67 16.42 1.05
N GLU A 66 8.19 16.64 2.28
CA GLU A 66 8.84 17.51 3.27
C GLU A 66 10.32 17.11 3.50
N GLN A 67 10.59 15.82 3.73
CA GLN A 67 11.93 15.34 4.03
C GLN A 67 12.86 15.37 2.81
N THR A 68 12.33 15.19 1.59
CA THR A 68 13.12 15.32 0.36
C THR A 68 13.64 16.75 0.21
N ALA A 69 12.79 17.75 0.43
CA ALA A 69 13.19 19.16 0.37
C ALA A 69 14.30 19.49 1.39
N VAL A 70 14.19 18.96 2.61
CA VAL A 70 15.21 19.17 3.66
C VAL A 70 16.55 18.55 3.27
N ILE A 71 16.56 17.35 2.68
CA ILE A 71 17.78 16.69 2.23
C ILE A 71 18.46 17.50 1.11
N ASP A 72 17.69 18.05 0.18
CA ASP A 72 18.21 18.85 -0.92
C ASP A 72 18.86 20.17 -0.42
N GLU A 73 18.36 20.74 0.68
CA GLU A 73 18.94 21.92 1.33
C GLU A 73 20.24 21.63 2.12
N LEU A 74 20.43 20.38 2.59
CA LEU A 74 21.56 19.95 3.42
C LEU A 74 22.85 19.68 2.62
N ASP A 75 22.84 19.81 1.29
CA ASP A 75 24.03 19.65 0.43
C ASP A 75 24.95 20.87 0.50
N SER A 76 25.52 21.13 1.67
CA SER A 76 26.31 22.33 1.98
C SER A 76 27.82 22.16 1.82
N GLY A 77 28.31 20.99 1.39
CA GLY A 77 29.73 20.71 1.16
C GLY A 77 30.57 20.41 2.41
N ASP A 78 29.93 20.14 3.56
CA ASP A 78 30.58 19.65 4.78
C ASP A 78 30.56 18.11 4.83
N ASP A 79 31.68 17.49 5.23
CA ASP A 79 31.82 16.02 5.28
C ASP A 79 30.84 15.39 6.28
N THR A 80 30.53 16.09 7.38
CA THR A 80 29.55 15.61 8.38
C THR A 80 28.13 15.71 7.84
N ALA A 81 27.78 16.84 7.22
CA ALA A 81 26.51 17.01 6.51
C ALA A 81 26.31 15.95 5.42
N MET A 82 27.36 15.59 4.67
CA MET A 82 27.31 14.55 3.64
C MET A 82 26.90 13.19 4.23
N ILE A 83 27.51 12.76 5.34
CA ILE A 83 27.18 11.49 6.01
C ILE A 83 25.72 11.49 6.50
N VAL A 84 25.28 12.60 7.08
CA VAL A 84 23.90 12.76 7.56
C VAL A 84 22.90 12.73 6.40
N SER A 85 23.20 13.38 5.28
CA SER A 85 22.38 13.34 4.06
C SER A 85 22.29 11.94 3.49
N ILE A 86 23.38 11.16 3.47
CA ILE A 86 23.36 9.75 3.04
C ILE A 86 22.42 8.91 3.93
N LEU A 87 22.45 9.11 5.25
CA LEU A 87 21.56 8.41 6.19
C LEU A 87 20.10 8.74 5.88
N TYR A 88 19.77 10.03 5.77
CA TYR A 88 18.41 10.47 5.49
C TYR A 88 17.90 9.97 4.13
N GLN A 89 18.73 10.02 3.08
CA GLN A 89 18.39 9.46 1.77
C GLN A 89 18.15 7.95 1.85
N THR A 90 18.99 7.23 2.60
CA THR A 90 18.85 5.78 2.78
C THR A 90 17.54 5.44 3.49
N GLU A 91 17.21 6.13 4.58
CA GLU A 91 15.95 5.92 5.29
C GLU A 91 14.74 6.30 4.43
N LEU A 92 14.83 7.39 3.66
CA LEU A 92 13.77 7.82 2.74
C LEU A 92 13.48 6.75 1.68
N GLU A 93 14.51 6.13 1.10
CA GLU A 93 14.32 5.04 0.14
C GLU A 93 13.73 3.78 0.79
N ARG A 94 14.05 3.48 2.06
CA ARG A 94 13.40 2.38 2.80
C ARG A 94 11.91 2.64 2.97
N VAL A 95 11.51 3.87 3.31
CA VAL A 95 10.07 4.23 3.44
C VAL A 95 9.38 4.15 2.08
N LYS A 96 9.97 4.74 1.03
CA LYS A 96 9.43 4.66 -0.34
C LYS A 96 9.31 3.22 -0.82
N PHE A 97 10.25 2.34 -0.44
CA PHE A 97 10.19 0.91 -0.75
C PHE A 97 8.96 0.25 -0.11
N VAL A 98 8.66 0.52 1.17
CA VAL A 98 7.48 -0.02 1.84
C VAL A 98 6.20 0.46 1.14
N LEU A 99 6.11 1.75 0.82
CA LEU A 99 4.96 2.33 0.12
C LEU A 99 4.74 1.69 -1.25
N ARG A 100 5.78 1.62 -2.08
CA ARG A 100 5.72 0.97 -3.40
C ARG A 100 5.35 -0.51 -3.29
N SER A 101 5.88 -1.21 -2.29
CA SER A 101 5.61 -2.63 -2.08
C SER A 101 4.15 -2.88 -1.65
N TYR A 102 3.59 -2.04 -0.78
CA TYR A 102 2.18 -2.06 -0.42
C TYR A 102 1.29 -1.87 -1.65
N LEU A 103 1.51 -0.80 -2.42
CA LEU A 103 0.70 -0.48 -3.60
C LEU A 103 0.81 -1.56 -4.68
N ARG A 104 2.01 -2.07 -4.94
CA ARG A 104 2.21 -3.15 -5.91
C ARG A 104 1.48 -4.43 -5.49
N ALA A 105 1.54 -4.81 -4.21
CA ALA A 105 0.83 -5.98 -3.69
C ALA A 105 -0.69 -5.88 -3.87
N ARG A 106 -1.24 -4.66 -3.81
CA ARG A 106 -2.67 -4.41 -4.06
C ARG A 106 -3.03 -4.50 -5.53
N ILE A 107 -2.25 -3.86 -6.40
CA ILE A 107 -2.51 -3.84 -7.85
C ILE A 107 -2.44 -5.25 -8.45
N SER A 108 -1.55 -6.11 -7.93
CA SER A 108 -1.41 -7.48 -8.43
C SER A 108 -2.56 -8.42 -8.06
N LYS A 109 -3.44 -8.01 -7.13
CA LYS A 109 -4.49 -8.90 -6.62
C LYS A 109 -5.81 -8.69 -7.36
N PRO A 110 -6.48 -9.78 -7.78
CA PRO A 110 -7.83 -9.71 -8.28
C PRO A 110 -8.80 -9.41 -7.14
N ARG A 111 -9.87 -8.69 -7.45
CA ARG A 111 -11.01 -8.52 -6.54
C ARG A 111 -11.97 -9.67 -6.73
N LEU A 112 -12.04 -10.57 -5.75
CA LEU A 112 -12.77 -11.84 -5.86
C LEU A 112 -14.27 -11.66 -5.59
N ASP A 113 -14.63 -10.68 -4.77
CA ASP A 113 -16.02 -10.34 -4.45
C ASP A 113 -16.66 -9.34 -5.43
N GLU A 114 -15.90 -8.88 -6.43
CA GLU A 114 -16.44 -8.00 -7.47
C GLU A 114 -17.22 -8.83 -8.51
N ALA A 115 -18.32 -8.23 -8.99
CA ALA A 115 -19.17 -8.85 -9.99
C ALA A 115 -18.45 -8.88 -11.34
N VAL A 116 -18.39 -10.05 -11.97
CA VAL A 116 -17.79 -10.29 -13.27
C VAL A 116 -18.84 -10.78 -14.26
N PHE A 117 -18.70 -10.35 -15.52
CA PHE A 117 -19.51 -10.88 -16.60
C PHE A 117 -18.91 -12.23 -17.04
N CYS A 118 -19.76 -13.23 -17.17
CA CYS A 118 -19.35 -14.52 -17.71
C CYS A 118 -20.37 -15.05 -18.71
N ARG A 119 -19.89 -15.70 -19.76
CA ARG A 119 -20.69 -16.45 -20.72
C ARG A 119 -20.63 -17.94 -20.39
N VAL A 120 -21.76 -18.61 -20.46
CA VAL A 120 -21.88 -20.05 -20.27
C VAL A 120 -21.41 -20.77 -21.53
N VAL A 121 -20.44 -21.68 -21.39
CA VAL A 121 -19.84 -22.44 -22.51
C VAL A 121 -20.53 -23.78 -22.70
N GLU A 122 -20.97 -24.41 -21.61
CA GLU A 122 -21.67 -25.70 -21.60
C GLU A 122 -22.91 -25.63 -20.70
N ASP A 123 -23.94 -26.43 -21.00
CA ASP A 123 -25.16 -26.48 -20.18
C ASP A 123 -24.82 -27.08 -18.80
N ILE A 124 -24.96 -26.26 -17.75
CA ILE A 124 -24.71 -26.66 -16.36
C ILE A 124 -26.03 -27.03 -15.67
N GLY A 125 -27.15 -26.49 -16.13
CA GLY A 125 -28.47 -26.69 -15.51
C GLY A 125 -28.61 -25.82 -14.25
N ASP A 126 -29.21 -26.38 -13.19
CA ASP A 126 -29.49 -25.64 -11.96
C ASP A 126 -28.19 -25.38 -11.17
N PHE A 127 -27.82 -24.11 -11.06
CA PHE A 127 -26.70 -23.65 -10.24
C PHE A 127 -27.20 -22.93 -9.00
N GLN A 128 -26.80 -23.42 -7.82
CA GLN A 128 -27.15 -22.82 -6.54
C GLN A 128 -26.28 -21.58 -6.30
N LEU A 129 -26.90 -20.41 -6.19
CA LEU A 129 -26.21 -19.14 -5.93
C LEU A 129 -26.08 -18.86 -4.44
N ASP A 130 -27.18 -19.01 -3.72
CA ASP A 130 -27.34 -18.87 -2.27
C ASP A 130 -28.33 -19.93 -1.75
N GLU A 131 -28.57 -20.02 -0.44
CA GLU A 131 -29.42 -21.08 0.17
C GLU A 131 -30.83 -21.17 -0.44
N ASP A 132 -31.39 -20.05 -0.89
CA ASP A 132 -32.74 -19.96 -1.45
C ASP A 132 -32.80 -19.61 -2.94
N GLU A 133 -31.65 -19.38 -3.60
CA GLU A 133 -31.60 -18.90 -4.99
C GLU A 133 -30.89 -19.90 -5.90
N THR A 134 -31.61 -20.39 -6.91
CA THR A 134 -31.07 -21.22 -7.99
C THR A 134 -31.25 -20.51 -9.33
N VAL A 135 -30.22 -20.59 -10.17
CA VAL A 135 -30.23 -20.02 -11.52
C VAL A 135 -29.93 -21.13 -12.52
N VAL A 136 -30.76 -21.25 -13.55
CA VAL A 136 -30.55 -22.21 -14.64
C VAL A 136 -29.54 -21.63 -15.61
N LEU A 137 -28.38 -22.26 -15.75
CA LEU A 137 -27.30 -21.82 -16.63
C LEU A 137 -27.36 -22.57 -17.97
N GLU A 138 -27.84 -21.88 -19.01
CA GLU A 138 -27.90 -22.40 -20.39
C GLU A 138 -26.75 -21.86 -21.24
N THR A 139 -26.27 -22.70 -22.15
CA THR A 139 -25.16 -22.41 -23.06
C THR A 139 -25.41 -21.15 -23.88
N GLY A 140 -24.39 -20.29 -23.94
CA GLY A 140 -24.41 -19.04 -24.71
C GLY A 140 -25.02 -17.84 -23.97
N GLN A 141 -25.65 -18.04 -22.82
CA GLN A 141 -26.17 -16.94 -22.00
C GLN A 141 -25.06 -16.22 -21.23
N ILE A 142 -25.28 -14.93 -20.97
CA ILE A 142 -24.36 -14.07 -20.22
C ILE A 142 -24.97 -13.76 -18.87
N TYR A 143 -24.19 -13.97 -17.82
CA TYR A 143 -24.55 -13.73 -16.43
C TYR A 143 -23.55 -12.81 -15.74
N ILE A 144 -24.00 -12.22 -14.64
CA ILE A 144 -23.16 -11.43 -13.73
C ILE A 144 -23.09 -12.21 -12.42
N PHE A 145 -21.89 -12.63 -12.03
CA PHE A 145 -21.67 -13.36 -10.78
C PHE A 145 -20.47 -12.80 -10.03
N ARG A 146 -20.40 -13.05 -8.71
CA ARG A 146 -19.17 -12.84 -7.94
C ARG A 146 -18.14 -13.89 -8.37
N TYR A 147 -16.89 -13.48 -8.60
CA TYR A 147 -15.84 -14.40 -9.03
C TYR A 147 -15.66 -15.56 -8.03
N THR A 148 -15.81 -15.30 -6.72
CA THR A 148 -15.78 -16.33 -5.66
C THR A 148 -16.74 -17.49 -5.91
N THR A 149 -17.96 -17.19 -6.34
CA THR A 149 -19.02 -18.18 -6.57
C THR A 149 -18.72 -19.05 -7.80
N ILE A 150 -18.24 -18.45 -8.89
CA ILE A 150 -18.07 -19.14 -10.17
C ILE A 150 -16.66 -19.65 -10.47
N ARG A 151 -15.69 -19.45 -9.56
CA ARG A 151 -14.28 -19.84 -9.77
C ARG A 151 -14.08 -21.30 -10.18
N VAL A 152 -14.91 -22.21 -9.64
CA VAL A 152 -14.80 -23.66 -9.92
C VAL A 152 -15.25 -23.96 -11.35
N LEU A 153 -16.31 -23.30 -11.81
CA LEU A 153 -16.82 -23.44 -13.16
C LEU A 153 -15.86 -22.84 -14.20
N LEU A 154 -15.24 -21.70 -13.88
CA LEU A 154 -14.18 -21.11 -14.70
C LEU A 154 -12.95 -22.03 -14.82
N GLN A 155 -12.48 -22.61 -13.70
CA GLN A 155 -11.34 -23.54 -13.71
C GLN A 155 -11.60 -24.82 -14.51
N ARG A 156 -12.87 -25.25 -14.59
CA ARG A 156 -13.31 -26.39 -15.39
C ARG A 156 -13.53 -26.04 -16.87
N GLY A 157 -13.48 -24.76 -17.23
CA GLY A 157 -13.74 -24.29 -18.59
C GLY A 157 -15.22 -24.24 -18.98
N GLN A 158 -16.14 -24.33 -18.02
CA GLN A 158 -17.59 -24.34 -18.26
C GLN A 158 -18.18 -22.92 -18.38
N LEU A 159 -17.45 -21.93 -17.89
CA LEU A 159 -17.73 -20.50 -18.02
C LEU A 159 -16.51 -19.79 -18.61
N GLU A 160 -16.75 -18.71 -19.34
CA GLU A 160 -15.72 -17.80 -19.85
C GLU A 160 -16.00 -16.37 -19.37
N LEU A 161 -14.98 -15.66 -18.89
CA LEU A 161 -15.09 -14.23 -18.56
C LEU A 161 -15.07 -13.39 -19.85
N ILE A 162 -15.82 -12.28 -19.85
CA ILE A 162 -15.98 -11.34 -20.98
C ILE A 162 -15.67 -9.90 -20.56
#